data_AF-A0A944X2C8-F1
#
_entry.id   AF-A0A944X2C8-F1
#
_cell.length_a   1.000
_cell.length_b   1.000
_cell.length_c   1.000
_cell.angle_alpha   90.00
_cell.angle_beta   90.00
_cell.angle_gamma   90.00
#
_symmetry.space_group_name_H-M   'P 1'
#
loop_
_entity.id
_entity.type
_entity.pdbx_description
1 polymer ?
#
loop_
_entity_poly.entity_id
_entity_poly.type
_entity_poly.pdbx_seq_one_letter_code
_entity_poly.pdbx_strand_id
1 'polypeptide(L)'
;MVTVTFKAQEDLKKMLDGMAKYKGVSLSSLIKLILTQGLKEELSKKTVNGFTVRKELEILEASDEPGIGPFSDVESLFKSLDEED
;
A
#
# COMPACT_ATOMS: atom_id res chain seq x y z
N MET A 1 -0.32 17.01 -2.79
CA MET A 1 -0.05 16.83 -1.35
C MET A 1 -1.32 16.33 -0.70
N VAL A 2 -1.33 15.14 -0.09
CA VAL A 2 -2.53 14.56 0.54
C VAL A 2 -2.49 14.83 2.03
N THR A 3 -3.61 15.28 2.61
CA THR A 3 -3.74 15.51 4.05
C THR A 3 -4.34 14.27 4.70
N VAL A 4 -3.68 13.78 5.76
CA VAL A 4 -4.17 12.66 6.57
C VAL A 4 -4.62 13.20 7.93
N THR A 5 -5.85 12.89 8.34
CA THR A 5 -6.40 13.27 9.64
C THR A 5 -6.95 12.03 10.32
N PHE A 6 -6.62 11.85 11.60
CA PHE A 6 -7.11 10.73 12.40
C PHE A 6 -7.31 11.19 13.85
N LYS A 7 -8.24 10.53 14.54
CA LYS A 7 -8.48 10.75 15.97
C LYS A 7 -7.61 9.77 16.76
N ALA A 8 -6.69 10.31 17.57
CA ALA A 8 -5.85 9.51 18.47
C ALA A 8 -6.40 9.56 19.89
N GLN A 9 -6.20 8.48 20.64
CA GLN A 9 -6.38 8.51 22.10
C GLN A 9 -5.39 9.50 22.72
N GLU A 10 -5.79 10.14 23.81
CA GLU A 10 -5.01 11.22 24.41
C GLU A 10 -3.65 10.74 24.95
N ASP A 11 -3.61 9.54 25.53
CA ASP A 11 -2.38 8.93 26.04
C ASP A 11 -1.37 8.63 24.92
N LEU A 12 -1.85 8.08 23.80
CA LEU A 12 -1.03 7.84 22.62
C LEU A 12 -0.43 9.16 22.10
N LYS A 13 -1.22 10.23 22.05
CA LYS A 13 -0.74 11.55 21.64
C LYS A 13 0.38 12.04 22.56
N LYS A 14 0.22 11.94 23.88
CA LYS A 14 1.23 12.34 24.87
C LYS A 14 2.53 11.57 24.70
N MET A 15 2.46 10.26 24.47
CA MET A 15 3.64 9.42 24.24
C MET A 15 4.37 9.82 22.95
N LEU A 16 3.63 10.03 21.86
CA LEU A 16 4.22 10.45 20.58
C LEU A 16 4.84 11.84 20.67
N ASP A 17 4.21 12.78 21.36
CA ASP A 17 4.77 14.11 21.62
C ASP A 17 6.08 14.04 22.43
N GLY A 18 6.12 13.18 23.46
CA GLY A 18 7.33 12.93 24.24
C GLY A 18 8.46 12.35 23.38
N MET A 19 8.14 11.38 22.53
CA MET A 19 9.11 10.76 21.63
C MET A 19 9.62 11.74 20.56
N ALA A 20 8.74 12.60 20.03
CA ALA A 20 9.11 13.62 19.05
C ALA A 20 10.10 14.62 19.65
N LYS A 21 9.83 15.09 20.88
CA LYS A 21 10.75 15.95 21.64
C LYS A 21 12.09 15.29 21.92
N TYR A 22 12.09 14.03 22.35
CA TYR A 22 13.32 13.27 22.60
C TYR A 22 14.20 13.14 21.35
N LYS A 23 13.57 12.94 20.19
CA LYS A 23 14.26 12.85 18.89
C LYS A 23 14.59 14.21 18.27
N GLY A 24 14.18 15.32 18.88
CA GLY A 24 14.41 16.68 18.35
C GLY A 24 13.68 16.96 17.03
N VAL A 25 12.55 16.29 16.77
CA VAL A 25 11.78 16.44 15.53
C VAL A 25 10.35 16.88 15.82
N SER A 26 9.67 17.44 14.81
CA SER A 26 8.23 17.73 14.94
C SER A 26 7.42 16.44 15.05
N LEU A 27 6.30 16.47 15.78
CA LEU A 27 5.37 15.33 15.86
C LEU A 27 4.92 14.87 14.47
N SER A 28 4.64 15.82 13.56
CA SER A 28 4.25 15.51 12.18
C SER A 28 5.36 14.74 11.44
N SER A 29 6.62 15.16 11.59
CA SER A 29 7.76 14.47 11.00
C SER A 29 7.94 13.06 11.57
N LEU A 30 7.78 12.90 12.87
CA LEU A 30 7.83 11.58 13.53
C LEU A 30 6.75 10.64 12.97
N ILE A 31 5.51 11.11 12.89
CA ILE A 31 4.39 10.33 12.35
C ILE A 31 4.66 9.94 10.89
N LYS A 32 5.17 10.87 10.06
CA LYS A 32 5.54 10.57 8.67
C LYS A 32 6.61 9.49 8.59
N LEU A 33 7.63 9.53 9.45
CA LEU A 33 8.69 8.52 9.48
C LEU A 33 8.11 7.13 9.83
N ILE A 34 7.28 7.05 10.86
CA ILE A 34 6.65 5.79 11.28
C ILE A 34 5.76 5.23 10.17
N LEU A 35 4.90 6.07 9.58
CA LEU A 35 4.03 5.65 8.47
C LEU A 35 4.85 5.20 7.25
N THR A 36 5.93 5.92 6.92
CA THR A 36 6.81 5.55 5.82
C THR A 36 7.46 4.20 6.06
N GLN A 37 7.89 3.92 7.29
CA GLN A 37 8.49 2.64 7.65
C GLN A 37 7.47 1.50 7.57
N GLY A 38 6.28 1.68 8.17
CA GLY A 38 5.22 0.67 8.12
C GLY A 38 4.78 0.35 6.69
N LEU A 39 4.61 1.38 5.84
CA LEU A 39 4.28 1.19 4.43
C LEU A 39 5.41 0.49 3.66
N LYS A 40 6.68 0.82 3.92
CA LYS A 40 7.80 0.11 3.29
C LYS A 40 7.82 -1.38 3.65
N GLU A 41 7.59 -1.70 4.92
CA GLU A 41 7.50 -3.08 5.39
C GLU A 41 6.35 -3.81 4.70
N GLU A 42 5.17 -3.19 4.63
CA GLU A 42 4.00 -3.75 3.95
C GLU A 42 4.21 -3.96 2.45
N LEU A 43 4.78 -2.97 1.76
CA LEU A 43 5.13 -3.05 0.34
C LEU A 43 6.20 -4.12 0.05
N SER A 44 7.05 -4.43 1.03
CA SER A 44 8.10 -5.44 0.91
C SER A 44 7.63 -6.87 1.20
N LYS A 45 6.41 -7.05 1.72
CA LYS A 45 5.85 -8.39 1.96
C LYS A 45 5.77 -9.15 0.65
N LYS A 46 6.16 -10.43 0.70
CA LYS A 46 6.01 -11.34 -0.43
C LYS A 46 4.58 -11.87 -0.47
N THR A 47 3.96 -11.82 -1.64
CA THR A 47 2.67 -12.44 -1.90
C THR A 47 2.84 -13.91 -2.29
N VAL A 48 1.72 -14.63 -2.41
CA VAL A 48 1.70 -16.06 -2.77
C VAL A 48 2.39 -16.31 -4.12
N ASN A 49 2.38 -15.30 -5.00
CA ASN A 49 3.00 -15.34 -6.32
C ASN A 49 4.52 -15.10 -6.29
N GLY A 50 5.14 -14.96 -5.11
CA GLY A 50 6.58 -14.79 -4.93
C GLY A 50 7.10 -13.37 -5.18
N PHE A 51 6.26 -12.46 -5.67
CA PHE A 51 6.57 -11.04 -5.84
C PHE A 51 6.34 -10.24 -4.56
N THR A 52 6.89 -9.03 -4.51
CA THR A 52 6.55 -8.07 -3.45
C THR A 52 5.25 -7.37 -3.82
N VAL A 53 4.45 -6.98 -2.82
CA VAL A 53 3.21 -6.19 -3.04
C VAL A 53 3.49 -4.96 -3.90
N ARG A 54 4.65 -4.31 -3.71
CA ARG A 54 5.11 -3.22 -4.57
C ARG A 54 5.14 -3.60 -6.05
N LYS A 55 5.74 -4.74 -6.39
CA LYS A 55 5.91 -5.18 -7.77
C LYS A 55 4.56 -5.57 -8.40
N GLU A 56 3.63 -6.10 -7.63
CA GLU A 56 2.27 -6.36 -8.10
C GLU A 56 1.52 -5.05 -8.41
N LEU A 57 1.65 -4.04 -7.55
CA LEU A 57 1.07 -2.72 -7.80
C LEU A 57 1.71 -2.04 -9.03
N GLU A 58 3.02 -2.15 -9.20
CA GLU A 58 3.72 -1.64 -10.40
C GLU A 58 3.24 -2.34 -11.67
N ILE A 59 2.94 -3.65 -11.63
CA ILE A 59 2.34 -4.38 -12.76
C ILE A 59 0.93 -3.83 -13.04
N LEU A 60 0.09 -3.68 -12.02
CA LEU A 60 -1.27 -3.15 -12.17
C LEU A 60 -1.32 -1.70 -12.67
N GLU A 61 -0.36 -0.86 -12.28
CA GLU A 61 -0.25 0.53 -12.74
C GLU A 61 0.37 0.65 -14.14
N ALA A 62 1.27 -0.27 -14.51
CA ALA A 62 1.87 -0.31 -15.86
C ALA A 62 0.94 -0.93 -16.91
N SER A 63 -0.06 -1.69 -16.47
CA SER A 63 -1.17 -2.14 -17.32
C SER A 63 -2.08 -0.96 -17.66
N ASP A 64 -1.71 -0.20 -18.70
CA ASP A 64 -2.64 0.69 -19.44
C ASP A 64 -3.64 -0.10 -20.29
N GLU A 65 -3.49 -1.43 -20.34
CA GLU A 65 -4.44 -2.29 -21.01
C GLU A 65 -5.75 -2.32 -20.22
N PRO A 66 -6.91 -2.13 -20.86
CA PRO A 66 -8.18 -2.42 -20.23
C PRO A 66 -8.10 -3.87 -19.79
N GLY A 67 -8.01 -4.09 -18.47
CA GLY A 67 -7.92 -5.43 -17.91
C GLY A 67 -8.94 -6.31 -18.59
N ILE A 68 -8.52 -7.51 -19.01
CA ILE A 68 -9.41 -8.44 -19.67
C ILE A 68 -10.54 -8.72 -18.67
N GLY A 69 -11.71 -8.11 -18.88
CA GLY A 69 -12.91 -8.26 -18.05
C GLY A 69 -13.54 -6.97 -17.53
N PRO A 70 -14.84 -6.99 -17.25
CA PRO A 70 -15.46 -8.09 -16.51
C PRO A 70 -15.96 -9.23 -17.40
N PHE A 71 -15.56 -10.46 -17.06
CA PHE A 71 -16.15 -11.67 -17.64
C PHE A 71 -17.47 -11.97 -16.93
N SER A 72 -18.51 -12.24 -17.72
CA SER A 72 -19.84 -12.56 -17.19
C SER A 72 -19.95 -13.98 -16.65
N ASP A 73 -19.04 -14.86 -17.05
CA ASP A 73 -19.06 -16.29 -16.72
C ASP A 73 -17.65 -16.90 -16.81
N VAL A 74 -17.50 -18.11 -16.26
CA VAL A 74 -16.21 -18.82 -16.21
C VAL A 74 -15.73 -19.21 -17.61
N GLU A 75 -16.65 -19.48 -18.54
CA GLU A 75 -16.36 -19.91 -19.91
C GLU A 75 -15.70 -18.78 -20.73
N SER A 76 -16.16 -17.54 -20.59
CA SER A 76 -15.55 -16.38 -21.25
C SER A 76 -14.14 -16.07 -20.74
N LEU A 77 -13.82 -16.38 -19.48
CA LEU A 77 -12.46 -16.25 -18.95
C LEU A 77 -11.52 -17.29 -19.58
N PHE A 78 -11.92 -18.56 -19.64
CA PHE A 78 -11.08 -19.61 -20.26
C PHE A 78 -10.84 -19.37 -21.74
N LYS A 79 -11.84 -18.88 -22.46
CA LYS A 79 -11.70 -18.56 -23.88
C LYS A 79 -10.67 -17.45 -24.14
N SER A 80 -10.57 -16.45 -23.25
CA SER A 80 -9.57 -15.38 -23.38
C SER A 80 -8.14 -15.83 -23.07
N LEU A 81 -7.97 -16.91 -22.29
CA LEU A 81 -6.66 -17.46 -21.94
C LEU A 81 -6.09 -18.37 -23.03
N ASP A 82 -6.95 -18.98 -23.85
CA ASP A 82 -6.56 -19.86 -24.96
C ASP A 82 -6.25 -19.10 -26.27
N GLU A 83 -6.54 -17.79 -26.37
CA GLU A 83 -6.29 -16.99 -27.59
C GLU A 83 -4.90 -16.32 -27.62
N GLU A 84 -4.08 -16.45 -26.57
CA GLU A 84 -2.67 -16.04 -26.53
C GLU A 84 -1.74 -17.25 -26.79
N ASP A 85 -1.80 -17.82 -27.99
CA ASP A 85 -0.77 -18.75 -28.55
C ASP A 85 0.43 -17.96 -29.11
#